data_AF-A0AB35K1D0-F1
#
_entry.id   AF-A0AB35K1D0-F1
#
_cell.length_a   1.000
_cell.length_b   1.000
_cell.length_c   1.000
_cell.angle_alpha   90.00
_cell.angle_beta   90.00
_cell.angle_gamma   90.00
#
_symmetry.space_group_name_H-M   'P 1'
#
loop_
_entity.id
_entity.type
_entity.pdbx_description
1 polymer ?
#
loop_
_entity_poly.entity_id
_entity_poly.type
_entity_poly.pdbx_seq_one_letter_code
_entity_poly.pdbx_strand_id
1 'polypeptide(L)'
;MIENPQHFNLITNFEEITSRPNFVEKVAIARGEDVQNTISDLVGFYVLRDFVSCGISSCGKKHQKGYIAALHDGNEIIIGHKCGKKHFGVTFDEKAKQFKHLRDNANQYLQIKAMFEKLPQLKQNLERILTQSGKQTFLQIKMAVKSFKEDALDYWMRRKIGQEVSSNGSIYIDDFKTEEEISAEILSGKKNVSDIKRVLVANIAEYDVIASWHNAEKLKDYFDRLYREIKNPNQMDGVAIKALSKKLRQHDQNLRELEDFIKRANRLFTPENLVQFAVLFTKPHEQKIIEKYANNFA
;
A
#
# COMPACT_ATOMS: atom_id res chain seq x y z
N MET A 1 -14.27 15.55 23.29
CA MET A 1 -12.80 15.79 23.23
C MET A 1 -12.13 14.60 23.89
N ILE A 2 -11.10 14.00 23.28
CA ILE A 2 -10.32 12.94 23.96
C ILE A 2 -9.30 13.68 24.81
N GLU A 3 -9.57 13.80 26.12
CA GLU A 3 -8.79 14.66 27.02
C GLU A 3 -7.33 14.22 27.21
N ASN A 4 -6.99 12.97 26.88
CA ASN A 4 -5.59 12.54 26.83
C ASN A 4 -5.38 11.28 25.95
N PRO A 5 -5.07 11.41 24.65
CA PRO A 5 -4.91 10.26 23.76
C PRO A 5 -3.73 9.35 24.12
N GLN A 6 -2.77 9.82 24.95
CA GLN A 6 -1.63 9.02 25.42
C GLN A 6 -2.04 7.89 26.37
N HIS A 7 -3.20 8.01 27.03
CA HIS A 7 -3.71 6.99 27.96
C HIS A 7 -4.04 5.65 27.29
N PHE A 8 -4.11 5.62 25.95
CA PHE A 8 -4.39 4.41 25.18
C PHE A 8 -3.15 3.80 24.51
N ASN A 9 -1.95 4.29 24.82
CA ASN A 9 -0.71 3.77 24.27
C ASN A 9 -0.52 2.29 24.64
N LEU A 10 0.12 1.56 23.72
CA LEU A 10 0.48 0.17 23.94
C LEU A 10 1.66 0.11 24.93
N ILE A 11 1.44 -0.52 26.07
CA ILE A 11 2.48 -0.74 27.08
C ILE A 11 3.32 -1.95 26.66
N THR A 12 4.63 -1.75 26.52
CA THR A 12 5.57 -2.79 26.05
C THR A 12 6.66 -3.12 27.06
N ASN A 13 6.82 -2.30 28.10
CA ASN A 13 7.72 -2.54 29.23
C ASN A 13 6.90 -2.87 30.49
N PHE A 14 7.33 -3.89 31.23
CA PHE A 14 6.68 -4.27 32.48
C PHE A 14 6.88 -3.23 33.59
N GLU A 15 8.02 -2.53 33.58
CA GLU A 15 8.32 -1.47 34.55
C GLU A 15 7.32 -0.30 34.48
N GLU A 16 6.77 -0.03 33.29
CA GLU A 16 5.72 0.97 33.09
C GLU A 16 4.42 0.57 33.81
N ILE A 17 4.21 -0.73 34.05
CA ILE A 17 3.06 -1.22 34.80
C ILE A 17 3.32 -1.18 36.30
N THR A 18 4.50 -1.66 36.73
CA THR A 18 4.84 -1.73 38.16
C THR A 18 5.14 -0.38 38.79
N SER A 19 5.50 0.62 38.00
CA SER A 19 5.70 2.01 38.46
C SER A 19 4.40 2.80 38.66
N ARG A 20 3.24 2.24 38.30
CA ARG A 20 1.95 2.92 38.48
C ARG A 20 1.60 2.98 39.97
N PRO A 21 1.13 4.14 40.47
CA PRO A 21 0.96 4.37 41.90
C PRO A 21 -0.06 3.43 42.55
N ASN A 22 -1.04 2.95 41.78
CA ASN A 22 -2.10 2.07 42.27
C ASN A 22 -1.91 0.60 41.87
N PHE A 23 -0.74 0.24 41.30
CA PHE A 23 -0.52 -1.12 40.84
C PHE A 23 -0.30 -2.10 42.00
N VAL A 24 -1.02 -3.23 41.94
CA VAL A 24 -0.89 -4.34 42.89
C VAL A 24 -0.59 -5.61 42.12
N GLU A 25 0.40 -6.39 42.59
CA GLU A 25 0.85 -7.58 41.88
C GLU A 25 -0.23 -8.68 41.86
N LYS A 26 -0.98 -8.84 42.95
CA LYS A 26 -2.02 -9.88 43.09
C LYS A 26 -3.18 -9.43 43.97
N VAL A 27 -4.40 -9.71 43.50
CA VAL A 27 -5.65 -9.47 44.21
C VAL A 27 -6.49 -10.76 44.24
N ALA A 28 -7.09 -11.03 45.40
CA ALA A 28 -8.07 -12.10 45.55
C ALA A 28 -9.43 -11.61 45.05
N ILE A 29 -9.97 -12.25 44.02
CA ILE A 29 -11.27 -11.90 43.44
C ILE A 29 -12.25 -13.00 43.83
N ALA A 30 -13.34 -12.61 44.48
CA ALA A 30 -14.43 -13.50 44.86
C ALA A 30 -15.02 -14.20 43.61
N ARG A 31 -15.75 -15.30 43.79
CA ARG A 31 -16.49 -15.98 42.72
C ARG A 31 -17.98 -15.84 43.03
N GLY A 32 -18.78 -15.26 42.14
CA GLY A 32 -20.22 -15.03 42.37
C GLY A 32 -20.78 -13.80 41.63
N GLU A 33 -21.91 -13.27 42.10
CA GLU A 33 -22.57 -12.07 41.54
C GLU A 33 -21.73 -10.79 41.71
N ASP A 34 -20.95 -10.69 42.80
CA ASP A 34 -20.10 -9.53 43.10
C ASP A 34 -18.99 -9.28 42.07
N VAL A 35 -18.67 -10.27 41.22
CA VAL A 35 -17.56 -10.16 40.28
C VAL A 35 -17.86 -9.18 39.14
N GLN A 36 -19.14 -8.99 38.79
CA GLN A 36 -19.52 -7.98 37.80
C GLN A 36 -19.26 -6.54 38.30
N ASN A 37 -19.27 -6.33 39.62
CA ASN A 37 -19.05 -5.05 40.29
C ASN A 37 -17.61 -4.88 40.81
N THR A 38 -16.65 -5.70 40.37
CA THR A 38 -15.24 -5.57 40.80
C THR A 38 -14.35 -4.78 39.84
N ILE A 39 -14.66 -4.77 38.53
CA ILE A 39 -13.92 -3.95 37.55
C ILE A 39 -14.61 -2.61 37.34
N SER A 40 -13.89 -1.54 37.66
CA SER A 40 -14.30 -0.17 37.36
C SER A 40 -14.01 0.19 35.90
N ASP A 41 -12.79 -0.03 35.41
CA ASP A 41 -12.44 0.24 34.00
C ASP A 41 -11.20 -0.54 33.52
N LEU A 42 -10.92 -0.50 32.22
CA LEU A 42 -9.63 -0.91 31.66
C LEU A 42 -8.79 0.35 31.39
N VAL A 43 -7.64 0.46 32.04
CA VAL A 43 -6.81 1.67 32.01
C VAL A 43 -5.56 1.52 31.14
N GLY A 44 -5.30 0.32 30.61
CA GLY A 44 -4.17 0.09 29.74
C GLY A 44 -4.26 -1.24 29.00
N PHE A 45 -3.52 -1.35 27.89
CA PHE A 45 -3.33 -2.60 27.17
C PHE A 45 -1.85 -2.86 26.98
N TYR A 46 -1.40 -4.07 27.33
CA TYR A 46 0.01 -4.44 27.27
C TYR A 46 0.27 -5.57 26.28
N VAL A 47 1.45 -5.51 25.66
CA VAL A 47 2.09 -6.61 24.93
C VAL A 47 3.56 -6.62 25.33
N LEU A 48 3.93 -7.58 26.18
CA LEU A 48 5.27 -7.72 26.74
C LEU A 48 6.04 -8.82 26.02
N ARG A 49 7.37 -8.72 26.02
CA ARG A 49 8.26 -9.78 25.52
C ARG A 49 8.20 -11.01 26.43
N ASP A 50 8.29 -10.76 27.74
CA ASP A 50 8.31 -11.80 28.76
C ASP A 50 6.90 -12.14 29.27
N PHE A 51 6.79 -13.37 29.78
CA PHE A 51 5.57 -13.89 30.38
C PHE A 51 5.42 -13.41 31.81
N VAL A 52 4.42 -12.57 32.06
CA VAL A 52 4.12 -12.02 33.40
C VAL A 52 2.94 -12.74 34.04
N SER A 53 2.97 -12.90 35.36
CA SER A 53 1.91 -13.57 36.11
C SER A 53 0.62 -12.74 36.09
N CYS A 54 -0.53 -13.41 35.97
CA CYS A 54 -1.83 -12.77 36.13
C CYS A 54 -1.98 -12.23 37.57
N GLY A 55 -2.49 -11.01 37.70
CA GLY A 55 -2.76 -10.37 39.00
C GLY A 55 -3.99 -10.90 39.72
N ILE A 56 -4.66 -11.92 39.18
CA ILE A 56 -5.70 -12.65 39.90
C ILE A 56 -5.05 -13.79 40.67
N SER A 57 -5.07 -13.73 42.01
CA SER A 57 -4.40 -14.71 42.87
C SER A 57 -4.80 -16.16 42.58
N SER A 58 -6.04 -16.39 42.14
CA SER A 58 -6.58 -17.72 41.82
C SER A 58 -6.29 -18.22 40.40
N CYS A 59 -5.62 -17.41 39.56
CA CYS A 59 -5.38 -17.74 38.16
C CYS A 59 -4.02 -18.43 37.93
N GLY A 60 -2.93 -17.84 38.45
CA GLY A 60 -1.56 -18.36 38.33
C GLY A 60 -0.98 -18.48 36.92
N LYS A 61 -1.76 -18.18 35.86
CA LYS A 61 -1.32 -18.26 34.47
C LYS A 61 -0.43 -17.07 34.13
N LYS A 62 0.57 -17.32 33.28
CA LYS A 62 1.42 -16.27 32.72
C LYS A 62 0.88 -15.78 31.38
N HIS A 63 1.06 -14.49 31.11
CA HIS A 63 0.55 -13.81 29.93
C HIS A 63 1.63 -12.91 29.31
N GLN A 64 1.65 -12.87 27.98
CA GLN A 64 2.42 -11.87 27.23
C GLN A 64 1.55 -10.69 26.79
N LYS A 65 0.22 -10.83 26.80
CA LYS A 65 -0.70 -9.78 26.38
C LYS A 65 -1.98 -9.77 27.19
N GLY A 66 -2.51 -8.58 27.43
CA GLY A 66 -3.70 -8.39 28.24
C GLY A 66 -3.99 -6.94 28.53
N TYR A 67 -4.76 -6.69 29.58
CA TYR A 67 -5.18 -5.37 29.99
C TYR A 67 -4.73 -5.09 31.43
N ILE A 68 -4.56 -3.81 31.74
CA ILE A 68 -4.51 -3.32 33.10
C ILE A 68 -5.95 -2.95 33.46
N ALA A 69 -6.51 -3.61 34.46
CA ALA A 69 -7.85 -3.31 34.95
C ALA A 69 -7.75 -2.50 36.24
N ALA A 70 -8.49 -1.40 36.28
CA ALA A 70 -8.77 -0.66 37.51
C ALA A 70 -9.99 -1.30 38.18
N LEU A 71 -9.82 -1.65 39.44
CA LEU A 71 -10.86 -2.19 40.30
C LEU A 71 -11.61 -1.06 40.99
N HIS A 72 -12.80 -1.35 41.53
CA HIS A 72 -13.61 -0.33 42.22
C HIS A 72 -12.99 0.18 43.54
N ASP A 73 -12.07 -0.58 44.13
CA ASP A 73 -11.27 -0.17 45.29
C ASP A 73 -10.09 0.75 44.93
N GLY A 74 -9.94 1.09 43.65
CA GLY A 74 -8.88 1.96 43.13
C GLY A 74 -7.59 1.23 42.77
N ASN A 75 -7.47 -0.08 43.06
CA ASN A 75 -6.29 -0.87 42.74
C ASN A 75 -6.23 -1.21 41.24
N GLU A 76 -5.02 -1.31 40.70
CA GLU A 76 -4.77 -1.69 39.31
C GLU A 76 -4.06 -3.04 39.23
N ILE A 77 -4.58 -3.95 38.41
CA ILE A 77 -4.00 -5.29 38.24
C ILE A 77 -3.80 -5.65 36.77
N ILE A 78 -2.79 -6.48 36.50
CA ILE A 78 -2.55 -7.08 35.18
C ILE A 78 -3.46 -8.29 35.01
N ILE A 79 -4.20 -8.34 33.90
CA ILE A 79 -5.06 -9.48 33.59
C ILE A 79 -4.85 -9.91 32.14
N GLY A 80 -4.66 -11.20 31.92
CA GLY A 80 -4.63 -11.75 30.56
C GLY A 80 -5.99 -11.67 29.89
N HIS A 81 -6.03 -11.43 28.58
CA HIS A 81 -7.30 -11.28 27.83
C HIS A 81 -8.30 -12.44 28.05
N LYS A 82 -7.81 -13.69 28.06
CA LYS A 82 -8.66 -14.88 28.33
C LYS A 82 -9.09 -14.99 29.79
N CYS A 83 -8.26 -14.51 30.71
CA CYS A 83 -8.56 -14.56 32.14
C CYS A 83 -9.58 -13.50 32.52
N GLY A 84 -9.51 -12.31 31.92
CA GLY A 84 -10.52 -11.27 32.11
C GLY A 84 -11.93 -11.76 31.79
N LYS A 85 -12.12 -12.35 30.61
CA LYS A 85 -13.41 -12.95 30.23
C LYS A 85 -13.86 -14.06 31.19
N LYS A 86 -12.93 -14.93 31.61
CA LYS A 86 -13.25 -16.06 32.50
C LYS A 86 -13.70 -15.59 33.89
N HIS A 87 -13.03 -14.57 34.43
CA HIS A 87 -13.27 -14.11 35.79
C HIS A 87 -14.40 -13.08 35.85
N PHE A 88 -14.51 -12.17 34.88
CA PHE A 88 -15.43 -11.03 34.94
C PHE A 88 -16.53 -11.04 33.86
N GLY A 89 -16.57 -12.10 33.04
CA GLY A 89 -17.68 -12.35 32.12
C GLY A 89 -17.94 -11.24 31.11
N VAL A 90 -19.22 -10.91 30.93
CA VAL A 90 -19.72 -9.97 29.92
C VAL A 90 -19.24 -8.54 30.18
N THR A 91 -19.18 -8.10 31.43
CA THR A 91 -18.71 -6.76 31.83
C THR A 91 -17.28 -6.50 31.31
N PHE A 92 -16.41 -7.50 31.36
CA PHE A 92 -15.07 -7.38 30.80
C PHE A 92 -15.05 -7.36 29.27
N ASP A 93 -15.87 -8.16 28.60
CA ASP A 93 -15.96 -8.14 27.14
C ASP A 93 -16.48 -6.78 26.62
N GLU A 94 -17.43 -6.16 27.32
CA GLU A 94 -17.94 -4.81 27.01
C GLU A 94 -16.88 -3.74 27.21
N LYS A 95 -16.22 -3.71 28.39
CA LYS A 95 -15.13 -2.76 28.67
C LYS A 95 -13.94 -2.95 27.73
N ALA A 96 -13.59 -4.19 27.38
CA ALA A 96 -12.53 -4.48 26.42
C ALA A 96 -12.88 -3.98 25.01
N LYS A 97 -14.14 -4.11 24.59
CA LYS A 97 -14.62 -3.52 23.32
C LYS A 97 -14.55 -1.99 23.38
N GLN A 98 -15.06 -1.37 24.44
CA GLN A 98 -15.03 0.08 24.63
C GLN A 98 -13.60 0.63 24.62
N PHE A 99 -12.70 0.02 25.40
CA PHE A 99 -11.29 0.39 25.45
C PHE A 99 -10.63 0.27 24.07
N LYS A 100 -10.87 -0.83 23.36
CA LYS A 100 -10.37 -1.01 22.00
C LYS A 100 -10.87 0.10 21.06
N HIS A 101 -12.15 0.45 21.13
CA HIS A 101 -12.71 1.53 20.33
C HIS A 101 -12.08 2.88 20.65
N LEU A 102 -11.92 3.22 21.94
CA LEU A 102 -11.27 4.45 22.38
C LEU A 102 -9.81 4.52 21.93
N ARG A 103 -9.07 3.42 22.08
CA ARG A 103 -7.69 3.31 21.61
C ARG A 103 -7.59 3.47 20.09
N ASP A 104 -8.44 2.79 19.34
CA ASP A 104 -8.42 2.89 17.88
C ASP A 104 -8.73 4.33 17.44
N ASN A 105 -9.64 5.03 18.11
CA ASN A 105 -9.93 6.45 17.85
C ASN A 105 -8.74 7.36 18.20
N ALA A 106 -8.09 7.14 19.35
CA ALA A 106 -6.91 7.91 19.75
C ALA A 106 -5.74 7.72 18.77
N ASN A 107 -5.50 6.48 18.33
CA ASN A 107 -4.48 6.17 17.33
C ASN A 107 -4.77 6.82 15.98
N GLN A 108 -6.04 6.79 15.53
CA GLN A 108 -6.46 7.47 14.30
C GLN A 108 -6.24 8.98 14.39
N TYR A 109 -6.59 9.58 15.53
CA TYR A 109 -6.35 11.00 15.78
C TYR A 109 -4.86 11.35 15.71
N LEU A 110 -3.99 10.60 16.42
CA LEU A 110 -2.55 10.81 16.41
C LEU A 110 -1.94 10.63 15.01
N GLN A 111 -2.41 9.63 14.26
CA GLN A 111 -1.97 9.39 12.89
C GLN A 111 -2.30 10.59 11.99
N ILE A 112 -3.53 11.11 12.04
CA ILE A 112 -3.92 12.27 11.20
C ILE A 112 -3.17 13.51 11.67
N LYS A 113 -2.99 13.71 12.97
CA LYS A 113 -2.21 14.83 13.51
C LYS A 113 -0.79 14.83 12.94
N ALA A 114 -0.10 13.69 13.01
CA ALA A 114 1.26 13.55 12.48
C ALA A 114 1.30 13.78 10.95
N MET A 115 0.28 13.33 10.21
CA MET A 115 0.19 13.55 8.76
C MET A 115 -0.13 15.02 8.41
N PHE A 116 -0.96 15.68 9.21
CA PHE A 116 -1.27 17.12 9.06
C PHE A 116 -0.02 17.96 9.28
N GLU A 117 0.75 17.68 10.33
CA GLU A 117 2.02 18.37 10.64
C GLU A 117 3.05 18.19 9.51
N LYS A 118 3.08 17.01 8.87
CA LYS A 118 3.98 16.70 7.75
C LYS A 118 3.41 17.03 6.37
N LEU A 119 2.20 17.57 6.28
CA LEU A 119 1.50 17.79 5.02
C LEU A 119 2.31 18.64 4.01
N PRO A 120 3.01 19.71 4.41
CA PRO A 120 3.87 20.47 3.48
C PRO A 120 4.96 19.60 2.85
N GLN A 121 5.65 18.80 3.65
CA GLN A 121 6.72 17.90 3.17
C GLN A 121 6.15 16.79 2.28
N LEU A 122 4.97 16.26 2.60
CA LEU A 122 4.30 15.25 1.79
C LEU A 122 3.89 15.79 0.41
N LYS A 123 3.38 17.03 0.35
CA LYS A 123 3.08 17.73 -0.91
C LYS A 123 4.35 17.97 -1.72
N GLN A 124 5.42 18.44 -1.06
CA GLN A 124 6.71 18.64 -1.72
C GLN A 124 7.28 17.33 -2.27
N ASN A 125 7.17 16.23 -1.53
CA ASN A 125 7.63 14.92 -1.99
C ASN A 125 6.81 14.41 -3.18
N LEU A 126 5.49 14.59 -3.16
CA LEU A 126 4.66 14.26 -4.31
C LEU A 126 5.05 15.09 -5.54
N GLU A 127 5.22 16.40 -5.37
CA GLU A 127 5.62 17.28 -6.48
C GLU A 127 6.99 16.88 -7.05
N ARG A 128 7.95 16.55 -6.18
CA ARG A 128 9.23 15.97 -6.58
C ARG A 128 9.06 14.69 -7.38
N ILE A 129 8.17 13.80 -6.97
CA ILE A 129 7.90 12.55 -7.71
C ILE A 129 7.31 12.88 -9.10
N LEU A 130 6.35 13.80 -9.17
CA LEU A 130 5.70 14.18 -10.43
C LEU A 130 6.63 14.88 -11.42
N THR A 131 7.66 15.57 -10.92
CA THR A 131 8.52 16.44 -11.75
C THR A 131 9.96 15.93 -11.92
N GLN A 132 10.47 15.09 -11.02
CA GLN A 132 11.89 14.73 -10.95
C GLN A 132 12.15 13.23 -10.90
N SER A 133 11.14 12.36 -11.06
CA SER A 133 11.36 10.90 -11.09
C SER A 133 11.97 10.38 -12.41
N GLY A 134 12.23 11.26 -13.36
CA GLY A 134 12.85 10.96 -14.65
C GLY A 134 13.01 12.21 -15.50
N LYS A 135 13.35 12.04 -16.77
CA LYS A 135 13.52 13.13 -17.74
C LYS A 135 12.18 13.83 -18.04
N GLN A 136 11.14 13.05 -18.23
CA GLN A 136 9.78 13.49 -18.49
C GLN A 136 8.99 13.57 -17.17
N THR A 137 8.33 14.70 -16.98
CA THR A 137 7.37 14.91 -15.89
C THR A 137 6.09 14.10 -16.11
N PHE A 138 5.30 13.91 -15.05
CA PHE A 138 3.99 13.26 -15.13
C PHE A 138 3.09 13.88 -16.21
N LEU A 139 3.07 15.21 -16.33
CA LEU A 139 2.24 15.91 -17.31
C LEU A 139 2.73 15.64 -18.74
N GLN A 140 4.04 15.67 -18.97
CA GLN A 140 4.63 15.35 -20.27
C GLN A 140 4.34 13.90 -20.67
N ILE A 141 4.47 12.95 -19.73
CA ILE A 141 4.11 11.55 -19.97
C ILE A 141 2.63 11.40 -20.28
N LYS A 142 1.75 12.08 -19.53
CA LYS A 142 0.31 12.08 -19.79
C LYS A 142 0.01 12.57 -21.22
N MET A 143 0.65 13.66 -21.63
CA MET A 143 0.52 14.19 -22.98
C MET A 143 1.09 13.22 -24.02
N ALA A 144 2.20 12.56 -23.74
CA ALA A 144 2.81 11.54 -24.61
C ALA A 144 1.86 10.35 -24.82
N VAL A 145 1.35 9.75 -23.74
CA VAL A 145 0.38 8.64 -23.82
C VAL A 145 -0.88 9.06 -24.56
N LYS A 146 -1.40 10.27 -24.32
CA LYS A 146 -2.53 10.80 -25.05
C LYS A 146 -2.21 10.92 -26.53
N SER A 147 -1.05 11.50 -26.87
CA SER A 147 -0.68 11.72 -28.26
C SER A 147 -0.48 10.42 -29.04
N PHE A 148 0.12 9.42 -28.40
CA PHE A 148 0.27 8.07 -28.95
C PHE A 148 -1.09 7.47 -29.33
N LYS A 149 -2.13 7.72 -28.52
CA LYS A 149 -3.48 7.17 -28.71
C LYS A 149 -4.33 7.95 -29.72
N GLU A 150 -4.05 9.23 -29.96
CA GLU A 150 -4.95 10.13 -30.70
C GLU A 150 -4.34 10.66 -32.00
N ASP A 151 -3.26 11.43 -31.94
CA ASP A 151 -2.81 12.32 -33.03
C ASP A 151 -1.38 12.05 -33.53
N ALA A 152 -0.52 11.43 -32.73
CA ALA A 152 0.87 11.19 -33.14
C ALA A 152 1.01 10.14 -34.25
N LEU A 153 0.09 9.18 -34.31
CA LEU A 153 0.11 8.04 -35.22
C LEU A 153 -1.20 7.96 -36.00
N ASP A 154 -1.19 7.41 -37.21
CA ASP A 154 -2.44 7.16 -37.92
C ASP A 154 -3.21 5.98 -37.29
N TYR A 155 -4.53 5.93 -37.52
CA TYR A 155 -5.40 4.86 -37.00
C TYR A 155 -4.85 3.46 -37.34
N TRP A 156 -4.42 3.26 -38.59
CA TRP A 156 -3.88 1.98 -39.06
C TRP A 156 -2.56 1.62 -38.38
N MET A 157 -1.70 2.61 -38.09
CA MET A 157 -0.45 2.39 -37.38
C MET A 157 -0.70 1.93 -35.95
N ARG A 158 -1.59 2.62 -35.23
CA ARG A 158 -2.00 2.20 -33.87
C ARG A 158 -2.62 0.82 -33.85
N ARG A 159 -3.50 0.52 -34.81
CA ARG A 159 -4.14 -0.78 -34.92
C ARG A 159 -3.10 -1.88 -35.13
N LYS A 160 -2.13 -1.66 -36.03
CA LYS A 160 -1.05 -2.61 -36.29
C LYS A 160 -0.18 -2.82 -35.05
N ILE A 161 0.22 -1.75 -34.38
CA ILE A 161 0.96 -1.83 -33.11
C ILE A 161 0.19 -2.63 -32.07
N GLY A 162 -1.12 -2.38 -31.91
CA GLY A 162 -1.96 -3.11 -30.96
C GLY A 162 -2.17 -4.60 -31.29
N GLN A 163 -1.94 -5.02 -32.54
CA GLN A 163 -2.06 -6.42 -32.97
C GLN A 163 -0.72 -7.17 -32.89
N GLU A 164 0.38 -6.50 -33.25
CA GLU A 164 1.69 -7.14 -33.43
C GLU A 164 2.61 -7.00 -32.21
N VAL A 165 2.37 -6.02 -31.33
CA VAL A 165 3.16 -5.84 -30.11
C VAL A 165 2.48 -6.59 -28.96
N SER A 166 3.20 -7.54 -28.37
CA SER A 166 2.71 -8.25 -27.19
C SER A 166 2.59 -7.33 -25.97
N SER A 167 1.87 -7.78 -24.94
CA SER A 167 1.68 -6.98 -23.71
C SER A 167 2.99 -6.56 -23.04
N ASN A 168 4.04 -7.39 -23.12
CA ASN A 168 5.38 -7.09 -22.61
C ASN A 168 6.28 -6.31 -23.59
N GLY A 169 5.74 -5.86 -24.73
CA GLY A 169 6.45 -5.03 -25.70
C GLY A 169 7.28 -5.77 -26.75
N SER A 170 7.24 -7.10 -26.78
CA SER A 170 7.99 -7.89 -27.77
C SER A 170 7.32 -7.86 -29.15
N ILE A 171 8.15 -7.74 -30.19
CA ILE A 171 7.74 -7.86 -31.59
C ILE A 171 8.43 -9.08 -32.19
N TYR A 172 7.62 -9.98 -32.73
CA TYR A 172 8.10 -11.17 -33.43
C TYR A 172 7.75 -11.07 -34.91
N ILE A 173 8.69 -11.45 -35.77
CA ILE A 173 8.40 -11.72 -37.18
C ILE A 173 8.58 -13.20 -37.47
N ASP A 174 7.82 -13.67 -38.44
CA ASP A 174 7.92 -15.01 -38.95
C ASP A 174 9.02 -15.03 -40.03
N ASP A 175 10.03 -15.87 -39.82
CA ASP A 175 11.18 -16.05 -40.71
C ASP A 175 11.33 -17.54 -41.08
N PHE A 176 11.97 -17.83 -42.21
CA PHE A 176 12.19 -19.20 -42.62
C PHE A 176 13.33 -19.84 -41.82
N LYS A 177 13.13 -21.10 -41.43
CA LYS A 177 14.18 -21.92 -40.85
C LYS A 177 15.18 -22.30 -41.93
N THR A 178 16.45 -22.34 -41.54
CA THR A 178 17.51 -22.91 -42.37
C THR A 178 17.37 -24.43 -42.44
N GLU A 179 17.92 -25.05 -43.49
CA GLU A 179 17.93 -26.53 -43.63
C GLU A 179 18.60 -27.21 -42.43
N GLU A 180 19.60 -26.57 -41.83
CA GLU A 180 20.28 -27.02 -40.61
C GLU A 180 19.34 -27.00 -39.38
N GLU A 181 18.52 -25.96 -39.21
CA GLU A 181 17.54 -25.88 -38.12
C GLU A 181 16.41 -26.91 -38.29
N ILE A 182 15.95 -27.14 -39.52
CA ILE A 182 14.92 -28.14 -39.83
C ILE A 182 15.46 -29.55 -39.55
N SER A 183 16.66 -29.86 -40.05
CA SER A 183 17.29 -31.17 -39.85
C SER A 183 17.58 -31.46 -38.38
N ALA A 184 18.03 -30.47 -37.61
CA ALA A 184 18.21 -30.60 -36.16
C ALA A 184 16.90 -30.91 -35.42
N GLU A 185 15.77 -30.29 -35.80
CA GLU A 185 14.47 -30.57 -35.19
C GLU A 185 13.96 -31.99 -35.52
N ILE A 186 14.17 -32.46 -36.75
CA ILE A 186 13.86 -33.83 -37.18
C ILE A 186 14.71 -34.84 -36.39
N LEU A 187 16.01 -34.57 -36.24
CA LEU A 187 16.93 -35.39 -35.45
C LEU A 187 16.55 -35.43 -33.96
N SER A 188 15.96 -34.36 -33.41
CA SER A 188 15.44 -34.33 -32.04
C SER A 188 14.11 -35.10 -31.86
N GLY A 189 13.54 -35.65 -32.93
CA GLY A 189 12.35 -36.50 -32.89
C GLY A 189 11.02 -35.76 -33.07
N LYS A 190 11.01 -34.49 -33.50
CA LYS A 190 9.76 -33.80 -33.85
C LYS A 190 9.21 -34.33 -35.18
N LYS A 191 7.98 -34.86 -35.16
CA LYS A 191 7.31 -35.42 -36.34
C LYS A 191 6.74 -34.37 -37.30
N ASN A 192 6.39 -33.19 -36.79
CA ASN A 192 5.87 -32.07 -37.58
C ASN A 192 6.77 -30.85 -37.34
N VAL A 193 7.64 -30.55 -38.30
CA VAL A 193 8.54 -29.38 -38.26
C VAL A 193 7.95 -28.32 -39.18
N SER A 194 7.60 -27.17 -38.61
CA SER A 194 7.22 -25.98 -39.38
C SER A 194 8.46 -25.38 -40.06
N ASP A 195 8.32 -24.95 -41.31
CA ASP A 195 9.35 -24.24 -42.07
C ASP A 195 9.59 -22.83 -41.54
N ILE A 196 8.69 -22.32 -40.70
CA ILE A 196 8.72 -20.96 -40.15
C ILE A 196 9.11 -21.00 -38.68
N LYS A 197 9.99 -20.07 -38.28
CA LYS A 197 10.34 -19.74 -36.89
C LYS A 197 9.91 -18.31 -36.57
N ARG A 198 9.54 -18.06 -35.31
CA ARG A 198 9.29 -16.68 -34.82
C ARG A 198 10.57 -16.11 -34.25
N VAL A 199 11.06 -15.01 -34.82
CA VAL A 199 12.28 -14.33 -34.39
C VAL A 199 11.91 -13.03 -33.68
N LEU A 200 12.46 -12.82 -32.48
CA LEU A 200 12.33 -11.55 -31.76
C LEU A 200 13.17 -10.50 -32.47
N VAL A 201 12.53 -9.45 -32.99
CA VAL A 201 13.21 -8.38 -33.74
C VAL A 201 13.27 -7.06 -33.01
N ALA A 202 12.38 -6.85 -32.05
CA ALA A 202 12.35 -5.65 -31.24
C ALA A 202 11.68 -5.93 -29.89
N ASN A 203 12.03 -5.13 -28.89
CA ASN A 203 11.42 -5.13 -27.57
C ASN A 203 11.24 -3.71 -27.05
N ILE A 204 9.99 -3.25 -27.06
CA ILE A 204 9.59 -1.95 -26.54
C ILE A 204 9.46 -2.07 -25.02
N ALA A 205 10.48 -1.62 -24.30
CA ALA A 205 10.49 -1.66 -22.85
C ALA A 205 9.28 -0.91 -22.27
N GLU A 206 8.62 -1.53 -21.29
CA GLU A 206 7.51 -0.93 -20.52
C GLU A 206 6.29 -0.54 -21.37
N TYR A 207 6.06 -1.22 -22.49
CA TYR A 207 4.93 -0.95 -23.39
C TYR A 207 3.55 -1.01 -22.69
N ASP A 208 3.39 -1.87 -21.69
CA ASP A 208 2.16 -2.02 -20.91
C ASP A 208 1.75 -0.74 -20.16
N VAL A 209 2.68 0.19 -19.94
CA VAL A 209 2.40 1.50 -19.34
C VAL A 209 1.39 2.29 -20.18
N ILE A 210 1.39 2.15 -21.51
CA ILE A 210 0.43 2.86 -22.38
C ILE A 210 -1.01 2.44 -22.06
N ALA A 211 -1.24 1.13 -21.88
CA ALA A 211 -2.55 0.59 -21.54
C ALA A 211 -2.94 0.93 -20.09
N SER A 212 -1.98 0.85 -19.17
CA SER A 212 -2.21 0.99 -17.72
C SER A 212 -2.08 2.43 -17.20
N TRP A 213 -1.75 3.42 -18.04
CA TRP A 213 -1.53 4.82 -17.62
C TRP A 213 -2.68 5.44 -16.81
N HIS A 214 -3.91 5.03 -17.10
CA HIS A 214 -5.10 5.46 -16.37
C HIS A 214 -5.01 5.15 -14.85
N ASN A 215 -4.22 4.16 -14.44
CA ASN A 215 -3.96 3.87 -13.02
C ASN A 215 -3.07 4.95 -12.39
N ALA A 216 -2.05 5.45 -13.09
CA ALA A 216 -1.23 6.56 -12.62
C ALA A 216 -2.07 7.84 -12.44
N GLU A 217 -3.02 8.10 -13.35
CA GLU A 217 -3.96 9.22 -13.21
C GLU A 217 -4.87 9.06 -11.98
N LYS A 218 -5.42 7.86 -11.74
CA LYS A 218 -6.21 7.58 -10.53
C LYS A 218 -5.40 7.77 -9.26
N LEU A 219 -4.11 7.40 -9.25
CA LEU A 219 -3.21 7.60 -8.11
C LEU A 219 -2.96 9.09 -7.86
N LYS A 220 -2.72 9.88 -8.91
CA LYS A 220 -2.61 11.35 -8.78
C LYS A 220 -3.89 11.94 -8.20
N ASP A 221 -5.05 11.58 -8.74
CA ASP A 221 -6.35 12.07 -8.25
C ASP A 221 -6.60 11.66 -6.79
N TYR A 222 -6.16 10.46 -6.39
CA TYR A 222 -6.20 10.00 -5.01
C TYR A 222 -5.41 10.95 -4.10
N PHE A 223 -4.18 11.33 -4.47
CA PHE A 223 -3.37 12.25 -3.67
C PHE A 223 -3.93 13.67 -3.64
N ASP A 224 -4.42 14.18 -4.77
CA ASP A 224 -5.06 15.50 -4.83
C ASP A 224 -6.26 15.58 -3.88
N ARG A 225 -7.09 14.54 -3.83
CA ARG A 225 -8.23 14.46 -2.90
C ARG A 225 -7.75 14.29 -1.46
N LEU A 226 -6.84 13.34 -1.21
CA LEU A 226 -6.33 13.03 0.13
C LEU A 226 -5.74 14.27 0.79
N TYR A 227 -4.85 14.99 0.11
CA TYR A 227 -4.17 16.16 0.65
C TYR A 227 -5.07 17.40 0.80
N ARG A 228 -6.24 17.43 0.15
CA ARG A 228 -7.30 18.43 0.39
C ARG A 228 -8.17 18.08 1.60
N GLU A 229 -8.37 16.78 1.85
CA GLU A 229 -9.16 16.28 2.98
C GLU A 229 -8.40 16.33 4.31
N ILE A 230 -7.06 16.24 4.31
CA ILE A 230 -6.24 16.36 5.52
C ILE A 230 -6.40 17.77 6.11
N LYS A 231 -6.98 17.82 7.32
CA LYS A 231 -7.20 19.04 8.11
C LYS A 231 -6.74 18.80 9.55
N ASN A 232 -6.78 19.86 10.37
CA ASN A 232 -6.53 19.73 11.80
C ASN A 232 -7.56 18.75 12.42
N PRO A 233 -7.13 17.65 13.06
CA PRO A 233 -8.03 16.66 13.65
C PRO A 233 -9.04 17.23 14.65
N ASN A 234 -8.72 18.35 15.31
CA ASN A 234 -9.62 19.01 16.26
C ASN A 234 -10.87 19.60 15.59
N GLN A 235 -10.85 19.78 14.27
CA GLN A 235 -11.94 20.34 13.47
C GLN A 235 -12.71 19.26 12.71
N MET A 236 -12.39 17.98 12.94
CA MET A 236 -12.98 16.85 12.22
C MET A 236 -13.87 16.02 13.15
N ASP A 237 -14.97 15.51 12.62
CA ASP A 237 -15.77 14.51 13.33
C ASP A 237 -15.07 13.14 13.31
N GLY A 238 -15.50 12.24 14.22
CA GLY A 238 -14.91 10.90 14.33
C GLY A 238 -15.08 10.02 13.10
N VAL A 239 -16.13 10.24 12.29
CA VAL A 239 -16.40 9.48 11.07
C VAL A 239 -15.41 9.86 9.97
N ALA A 240 -15.16 11.16 9.81
CA ALA A 240 -14.19 11.74 8.90
C ALA A 240 -12.76 11.32 9.29
N ILE A 241 -12.42 11.35 10.58
CA ILE A 241 -11.14 10.84 11.10
C ILE A 241 -10.94 9.37 10.70
N LYS A 242 -11.94 8.52 10.97
CA LYS A 242 -11.86 7.10 10.65
C LYS A 242 -11.71 6.84 9.15
N ALA A 243 -12.47 7.56 8.33
CA ALA A 243 -12.41 7.45 6.87
C ALA A 243 -11.04 7.89 6.34
N LEU A 244 -10.50 9.01 6.84
CA LEU A 244 -9.21 9.54 6.44
C LEU A 244 -8.05 8.63 6.87
N SER A 245 -8.07 8.12 8.11
CA SER A 245 -7.09 7.15 8.58
C SER A 245 -7.06 5.89 7.70
N LYS A 246 -8.22 5.40 7.26
CA LYS A 246 -8.28 4.26 6.32
C LYS A 246 -7.57 4.57 5.00
N LYS A 247 -7.79 5.77 4.42
CA LYS A 247 -7.10 6.20 3.20
C LYS A 247 -5.58 6.31 3.43
N LEU A 248 -5.16 6.90 4.55
CA LEU A 248 -3.75 7.09 4.89
C LEU A 248 -2.96 5.78 5.02
N ARG A 249 -3.60 4.65 5.34
CA ARG A 249 -2.91 3.34 5.38
C ARG A 249 -2.33 2.91 4.04
N GLN A 250 -2.92 3.36 2.93
CA GLN A 250 -2.45 3.05 1.58
C GLN A 250 -1.51 4.11 1.02
N HIS A 251 -1.26 5.20 1.77
CA HIS A 251 -0.49 6.36 1.32
C HIS A 251 0.87 5.96 0.74
N ASP A 252 1.70 5.27 1.53
CA ASP A 252 3.08 4.96 1.13
C ASP A 252 3.13 3.96 -0.03
N GLN A 253 2.20 3.01 -0.06
CA GLN A 253 2.12 2.05 -1.15
C GLN A 253 1.73 2.73 -2.46
N ASN A 254 0.68 3.56 -2.42
CA ASN A 254 0.21 4.31 -3.58
C ASN A 254 1.27 5.30 -4.09
N LEU A 255 2.08 5.86 -3.18
CA LEU A 255 3.12 6.81 -3.54
C LEU A 255 4.27 6.10 -4.29
N ARG A 256 4.69 4.94 -3.79
CA ARG A 256 5.68 4.09 -4.47
C ARG A 256 5.18 3.61 -5.83
N GLU A 257 3.92 3.20 -5.92
CA GLU A 257 3.31 2.77 -7.18
C GLU A 257 3.26 3.91 -8.21
N LEU A 258 2.89 5.12 -7.79
CA LEU A 258 2.90 6.29 -8.66
C LEU A 258 4.32 6.63 -9.15
N GLU A 259 5.30 6.60 -8.25
CA GLU A 259 6.70 6.81 -8.60
C GLU A 259 7.21 5.76 -9.60
N ASP A 260 6.85 4.49 -9.40
CA ASP A 260 7.20 3.40 -10.31
C ASP A 260 6.57 3.60 -11.70
N PHE A 261 5.29 3.96 -11.78
CA PHE A 261 4.65 4.30 -13.06
C PHE A 261 5.41 5.39 -13.83
N ILE A 262 5.84 6.45 -13.14
CA ILE A 262 6.56 7.55 -13.77
C ILE A 262 7.94 7.09 -14.25
N LYS A 263 8.65 6.28 -13.46
CA LYS A 263 9.96 5.73 -13.85
C LYS A 263 9.85 4.79 -15.05
N ARG A 264 8.86 3.89 -15.03
CA ARG A 264 8.60 2.95 -16.14
C ARG A 264 8.20 3.70 -17.41
N ALA A 265 7.35 4.71 -17.30
CA ALA A 265 7.00 5.56 -18.43
C ALA A 265 8.22 6.33 -18.98
N ASN A 266 9.12 6.79 -18.12
CA ASN A 266 10.37 7.42 -18.55
C ASN A 266 11.30 6.46 -19.31
N ARG A 267 11.28 5.16 -18.99
CA ARG A 267 11.98 4.13 -19.79
C ARG A 267 11.30 3.90 -21.14
N LEU A 268 9.96 3.90 -21.14
CA LEU A 268 9.16 3.75 -22.35
C LEU A 268 9.40 4.90 -23.35
N PHE A 269 9.24 6.15 -22.89
CA PHE A 269 9.28 7.35 -23.72
C PHE A 269 10.71 7.87 -23.89
N THR A 270 11.55 7.06 -24.50
CA THR A 270 12.90 7.41 -24.98
C THR A 270 12.96 7.25 -26.50
N PRO A 271 13.76 8.05 -27.22
CA PRO A 271 13.89 7.92 -28.66
C PRO A 271 14.28 6.51 -29.09
N GLU A 272 15.24 5.92 -28.38
CA GLU A 272 15.80 4.60 -28.66
C GLU A 272 14.76 3.50 -28.49
N ASN A 273 13.86 3.65 -27.52
CA ASN A 273 12.82 2.65 -27.28
C ASN A 273 11.64 2.79 -28.24
N LEU A 274 11.23 4.02 -28.55
CA LEU A 274 10.08 4.29 -29.43
C LEU A 274 10.40 4.04 -30.91
N VAL A 275 11.64 4.27 -31.37
CA VAL A 275 12.01 4.03 -32.78
C VAL A 275 11.88 2.55 -33.16
N GLN A 276 11.91 1.64 -32.19
CA GLN A 276 11.71 0.20 -32.42
C GLN A 276 10.35 -0.14 -33.04
N PHE A 277 9.32 0.71 -32.87
CA PHE A 277 8.04 0.54 -33.57
C PHE A 277 8.19 0.58 -35.09
N ALA A 278 9.24 1.22 -35.63
CA ALA A 278 9.48 1.34 -37.06
C ALA A 278 9.65 -0.02 -37.76
N VAL A 279 10.10 -1.05 -37.03
CA VAL A 279 10.25 -2.44 -37.53
C VAL A 279 8.92 -3.01 -38.03
N LEU A 280 7.78 -2.53 -37.51
CA LEU A 280 6.46 -2.96 -37.94
C LEU A 280 6.03 -2.38 -39.29
N PHE A 281 6.74 -1.38 -39.81
CA PHE A 281 6.32 -0.61 -40.98
C PHE A 281 7.35 -0.73 -42.10
N THR A 282 6.89 -1.04 -43.31
CA THR A 282 7.75 -1.17 -44.50
C THR A 282 7.76 0.10 -45.34
N LYS A 283 6.76 0.98 -45.19
CA LYS A 283 6.67 2.22 -45.96
C LYS A 283 7.56 3.31 -45.34
N PRO A 284 8.40 4.00 -46.12
CA PRO A 284 9.30 5.04 -45.61
C PRO A 284 8.57 6.19 -44.89
N HIS A 285 7.35 6.53 -45.32
CA HIS A 285 6.54 7.58 -44.68
C HIS A 285 6.10 7.18 -43.26
N GLU A 286 5.69 5.93 -43.06
CA GLU A 286 5.24 5.43 -41.74
C GLU A 286 6.41 5.36 -40.76
N GLN A 287 7.59 4.93 -41.23
CA GLN A 287 8.83 4.94 -40.43
C GLN A 287 9.20 6.36 -40.00
N LYS A 288 9.13 7.35 -40.92
CA LYS A 288 9.37 8.77 -40.59
C LYS A 288 8.41 9.33 -39.54
N ILE A 289 7.15 8.89 -39.53
CA ILE A 289 6.18 9.29 -38.49
C ILE A 289 6.63 8.77 -37.12
N ILE A 290 7.03 7.49 -37.04
CA ILE A 290 7.55 6.90 -35.80
C ILE A 290 8.80 7.63 -35.33
N GLU A 291 9.77 7.86 -36.21
CA GLU A 291 11.01 8.57 -35.89
C GLU A 291 10.73 9.99 -35.41
N LYS A 292 9.83 10.72 -36.10
CA LYS A 292 9.42 12.07 -35.67
C LYS A 292 8.80 12.05 -34.28
N TYR A 293 7.94 11.07 -34.00
CA TYR A 293 7.35 10.92 -32.68
C TYR A 293 8.40 10.59 -31.60
N ALA A 294 9.31 9.67 -31.88
CA ALA A 294 10.39 9.27 -30.98
C ALA A 294 11.33 10.44 -30.65
N ASN A 295 11.67 11.25 -31.65
CA ASN A 295 12.55 12.42 -31.50
C ASN A 295 11.97 13.52 -30.61
N ASN A 296 10.67 13.56 -30.36
CA ASN A 296 10.07 14.50 -29.40
C ASN A 296 10.53 14.23 -27.96
N PHE A 297 11.14 13.08 -27.70
CA PHE A 297 11.62 12.65 -26.38
C PHE A 297 13.15 12.68 -26.25
N ALA A 298 13.86 13.14 -27.29
CA ALA A 298 15.31 13.27 -27.33
C ALA A 298 15.87 14.35 -26.41
#